data_AF-A0A8C5Q2U1-F1
#
_entry.id   AF-A0A8C5Q2U1-F1
#
_cell.length_a   1.000
_cell.length_b   1.000
_cell.length_c   1.000
_cell.angle_alpha   90.00
_cell.angle_beta   90.00
_cell.angle_gamma   90.00
#
_symmetry.space_group_name_H-M   'P 1'
#
loop_
_entity.id
_entity.type
_entity.pdbx_description
1 polymer ?
#
loop_
_entity_poly.entity_id
_entity_poly.type
_entity_poly.pdbx_seq_one_letter_code
_entity_poly.pdbx_strand_id
1 'polypeptide(L)'
;MEAALFIFSLIDCCALIFLAVYFIITLSDLECDYINARSCCSKLNKWVQPELICHTLVTVLMLVTLHWIIFLLNLPVATWNIYRYIMVPSGNLGVFDPTEIHNRGQLKSHMKEAMIKLGFHLLCFFIYLYSMILALIND
;
A
#
# COMPACT_ATOMS: atom_id res chain seq x y z
N MET A 1 -14.48 -5.77 21.69
CA MET A 1 -14.86 -5.25 20.34
C MET A 1 -13.64 -4.71 19.60
N GLU A 2 -12.70 -4.10 20.32
CA GLU A 2 -11.43 -3.59 19.79
C GLU A 2 -10.52 -4.70 19.24
N ALA A 3 -10.47 -5.86 19.90
CA ALA A 3 -9.71 -7.02 19.42
C ALA A 3 -10.11 -7.45 17.99
N ALA A 4 -11.40 -7.44 17.65
CA ALA A 4 -11.87 -7.79 16.31
C ALA A 4 -11.40 -6.79 15.24
N LEU A 5 -11.32 -5.49 15.59
CA LEU A 5 -10.82 -4.45 14.69
C LEU A 5 -9.31 -4.61 14.45
N PHE A 6 -8.53 -4.91 15.48
CA PHE A 6 -7.11 -5.18 15.34
C PHE A 6 -6.83 -6.45 14.53
N ILE A 7 -7.63 -7.51 14.70
CA ILE A 7 -7.55 -8.72 13.89
C ILE A 7 -7.85 -8.42 12.42
N PHE A 8 -8.91 -7.65 12.13
CA PHE A 8 -9.22 -7.23 10.77
C PHE A 8 -8.08 -6.40 10.16
N SER A 9 -7.52 -5.46 10.92
CA SER A 9 -6.41 -4.60 10.49
C SER A 9 -5.11 -5.38 10.26
N LEU A 10 -4.87 -6.45 11.02
CA LEU A 10 -3.76 -7.37 10.81
C LEU A 10 -3.92 -8.14 9.49
N ILE A 11 -5.11 -8.65 9.21
CA ILE A 11 -5.39 -9.37 7.97
C ILE A 11 -5.20 -8.44 6.76
N ASP A 12 -5.73 -7.21 6.84
CA ASP A 12 -5.55 -6.20 5.80
C ASP A 12 -4.07 -5.84 5.61
N CYS A 13 -3.33 -5.65 6.71
CA CYS A 13 -1.89 -5.38 6.67
C CYS A 13 -1.10 -6.52 6.00
N CYS A 14 -1.43 -7.78 6.30
CA CYS A 14 -0.86 -8.95 5.61
C CYS A 14 -1.14 -8.92 4.09
N ALA A 15 -2.37 -8.59 3.70
CA ALA A 15 -2.73 -8.47 2.30
C ALA A 15 -1.95 -7.33 1.60
N LEU A 16 -1.79 -6.18 2.25
CA LEU A 16 -1.02 -5.05 1.74
C LEU A 16 0.48 -5.35 1.65
N ILE A 17 1.05 -6.09 2.60
CA ILE A 17 2.44 -6.57 2.52
C ILE A 17 2.61 -7.48 1.30
N PHE A 18 1.71 -8.45 1.12
CA PHE A 18 1.77 -9.35 -0.04
C PHE A 18 1.65 -8.58 -1.35
N LEU A 19 0.77 -7.59 -1.40
CA LEU A 19 0.60 -6.71 -2.55
C LEU A 19 1.85 -5.86 -2.83
N ALA A 20 2.48 -5.31 -1.79
CA ALA A 20 3.72 -4.55 -1.92
C ALA A 20 4.87 -5.41 -2.47
N VAL A 21 4.99 -6.67 -2.01
CA VAL A 21 5.94 -7.62 -2.58
C VAL A 21 5.60 -7.95 -4.04
N TYR A 22 4.32 -8.14 -4.36
CA TYR A 22 3.87 -8.36 -5.74
C TYR A 22 4.25 -7.18 -6.66
N PHE A 23 4.10 -5.94 -6.19
CA PHE A 23 4.53 -4.75 -6.94
C PHE A 23 6.03 -4.73 -7.16
N ILE A 24 6.83 -5.02 -6.11
CA ILE A 24 8.29 -5.07 -6.23
C ILE A 24 8.71 -6.13 -7.25
N ILE A 25 8.18 -7.35 -7.16
CA ILE A 25 8.52 -8.43 -8.09
C ILE A 25 8.15 -8.04 -9.53
N THR A 26 6.94 -7.52 -9.75
CA THR A 26 6.49 -7.17 -11.10
C THR A 26 7.31 -6.02 -11.70
N LEU A 27 7.77 -5.07 -10.88
CA LEU A 27 8.68 -4.00 -11.30
C LEU A 27 10.10 -4.53 -11.55
N SER A 28 10.59 -5.47 -10.74
CA SER A 28 11.88 -6.15 -10.98
C SER A 28 11.86 -6.99 -12.27
N ASP A 29 10.76 -7.68 -12.54
CA ASP A 29 10.56 -8.41 -13.80
C ASP A 29 10.59 -7.45 -15.00
N LEU A 30 10.07 -6.23 -14.84
CA LEU A 30 10.18 -5.18 -15.86
C LEU A 30 11.62 -4.63 -15.97
N GLU A 31 12.35 -4.46 -14.87
CA GLU A 31 13.76 -4.01 -14.87
C GLU A 31 14.68 -5.00 -15.58
N CYS A 32 14.41 -6.30 -15.44
CA CYS A 32 15.12 -7.39 -16.10
C CYS A 32 14.64 -7.66 -17.54
N ASP A 33 13.75 -6.82 -18.09
CA ASP A 33 13.12 -6.99 -19.42
C ASP A 33 12.40 -8.34 -19.61
N TYR A 34 11.92 -8.97 -18.51
CA TYR A 34 11.21 -10.26 -18.54
C TYR A 34 9.75 -10.11 -19.02
N ILE A 35 9.13 -8.94 -18.79
CA ILE A 35 7.75 -8.63 -19.18
C ILE A 35 7.64 -7.31 -19.93
N ASN A 36 6.63 -7.20 -20.80
CA ASN A 36 6.36 -5.96 -21.52
C ASN A 36 5.75 -4.88 -20.59
N ALA A 37 6.16 -3.62 -20.75
CA ALA A 37 5.70 -2.47 -19.96
C ALA A 37 4.16 -2.33 -19.97
N ARG A 38 3.51 -2.61 -21.10
CA ARG A 38 2.04 -2.56 -21.21
C ARG A 38 1.35 -3.60 -20.33
N SER A 39 1.84 -4.84 -20.35
CA SER A 39 1.31 -5.93 -19.53
C SER A 39 1.57 -5.70 -18.05
N CYS A 40 2.74 -5.14 -17.71
CA CYS A 40 3.10 -4.69 -16.37
C CYS A 40 2.10 -3.63 -15.88
N CYS A 41 1.98 -2.49 -16.57
CA CYS A 41 1.09 -1.40 -16.17
C CYS A 41 -0.37 -1.83 -16.00
N SER A 42 -0.90 -2.67 -16.90
CA SER A 42 -2.27 -3.19 -16.77
C SER A 42 -2.47 -4.05 -15.51
N LYS A 43 -1.48 -4.88 -15.16
CA LYS A 43 -1.52 -5.68 -13.93
C LYS A 43 -1.42 -4.80 -12.69
N LEU A 44 -0.45 -3.87 -12.65
CA LEU A 44 -0.26 -3.00 -11.49
C LEU A 44 -1.47 -2.09 -11.28
N ASN A 45 -1.96 -1.42 -12.32
CA ASN A 45 -3.07 -0.46 -12.19
C ASN A 45 -4.36 -1.13 -11.70
N LYS A 46 -4.59 -2.41 -12.02
CA LYS A 46 -5.70 -3.19 -11.49
C LYS A 46 -5.64 -3.37 -9.98
N TRP A 47 -4.43 -3.45 -9.41
CA TRP A 47 -4.18 -3.67 -7.98
C TRP A 47 -4.02 -2.36 -7.18
N VAL A 48 -3.73 -1.24 -7.85
CA VAL A 48 -3.62 0.08 -7.21
C VAL A 48 -4.94 0.52 -6.56
N GLN A 49 -6.07 0.31 -7.24
CA GLN A 49 -7.37 0.68 -6.71
C GLN A 49 -7.75 -0.10 -5.42
N PRO A 50 -7.63 -1.44 -5.38
CA PRO A 50 -7.89 -2.18 -4.14
C PRO A 50 -6.88 -1.86 -3.04
N GLU A 51 -5.59 -1.61 -3.32
CA GLU A 51 -4.61 -1.14 -2.32
C GLU A 51 -5.12 0.13 -1.61
N LEU A 52 -5.53 1.12 -2.40
CA LEU A 52 -5.99 2.41 -1.89
C LEU A 52 -7.25 2.24 -1.03
N ILE A 53 -8.20 1.43 -1.47
CA ILE A 53 -9.46 1.20 -0.75
C ILE A 53 -9.18 0.50 0.58
N CYS A 54 -8.42 -0.59 0.57
CA CYS A 54 -8.05 -1.35 1.78
C CYS A 54 -7.36 -0.46 2.81
N HIS A 55 -6.30 0.25 2.40
CA HIS A 55 -5.50 1.07 3.31
C HIS A 55 -6.30 2.27 3.86
N THR A 56 -7.11 2.92 3.01
CA THR A 56 -7.95 4.05 3.44
C THR A 56 -9.05 3.58 4.39
N LEU A 57 -9.65 2.43 4.13
CA LEU A 57 -10.69 1.86 4.99
C LEU A 57 -10.16 1.57 6.40
N VAL A 58 -9.00 0.92 6.53
CA VAL A 58 -8.38 0.69 7.85
C VAL A 58 -8.05 2.01 8.55
N THR A 59 -7.53 2.99 7.82
CA THR A 59 -7.23 4.32 8.38
C THR A 59 -8.49 5.01 8.92
N VAL A 60 -9.63 4.92 8.21
CA VAL A 60 -10.92 5.46 8.66
C VAL A 60 -11.47 4.69 9.88
N LEU A 61 -11.34 3.36 9.91
CA LEU A 61 -11.76 2.56 11.07
C LEU A 61 -10.95 2.92 12.34
N MET A 62 -9.65 3.18 12.19
CA MET A 62 -8.80 3.65 13.30
C MET A 62 -9.19 5.05 13.79
N LEU A 63 -9.68 5.91 12.90
CA LEU A 63 -10.21 7.22 13.27
C LEU A 63 -11.52 7.10 14.08
N VAL A 64 -12.45 6.25 13.63
CA VAL A 64 -13.75 6.02 14.31
C VAL A 64 -13.56 5.45 15.71
N THR A 65 -12.54 4.62 15.91
CA THR A 65 -12.21 4.04 17.23
C THR A 65 -11.27 4.89 18.07
N LEU A 66 -10.97 6.13 17.64
CA LEU A 66 -10.17 7.10 18.39
C LEU A 66 -8.74 6.63 18.75
N HIS A 67 -8.17 5.73 17.96
CA HIS A 67 -6.78 5.30 18.09
C HIS A 67 -5.83 6.30 17.43
N TRP A 68 -5.72 7.49 18.02
CA TRP A 68 -5.03 8.66 17.45
C TRP A 68 -3.57 8.41 17.03
N ILE A 69 -2.81 7.65 17.83
CA ILE A 69 -1.39 7.36 17.53
C ILE A 69 -1.28 6.53 16.25
N ILE A 70 -2.09 5.49 16.13
CA ILE A 70 -2.11 4.57 14.99
C ILE A 70 -2.64 5.29 13.74
N PHE A 71 -3.67 6.11 13.91
CA PHE A 71 -4.21 6.94 12.82
C PHE A 71 -3.16 7.90 12.28
N LEU A 72 -2.46 8.64 13.15
CA LEU A 72 -1.39 9.56 12.76
C LEU A 72 -0.24 8.86 12.05
N LEU A 73 0.05 7.60 12.40
CA LEU A 73 1.08 6.81 11.72
C LEU A 73 0.67 6.44 10.28
N ASN A 74 -0.61 6.08 10.05
CA ASN A 74 -1.11 5.71 8.72
C ASN A 74 -1.39 6.91 7.81
N LEU A 75 -1.71 8.07 8.39
CA LEU A 75 -2.12 9.27 7.66
C LEU A 75 -1.14 9.72 6.56
N PRO A 76 0.19 9.75 6.77
CA PRO A 76 1.14 10.15 5.72
C PRO A 76 1.09 9.24 4.49
N VAL A 77 1.02 7.91 4.69
CA VAL A 77 1.01 6.93 3.61
C VAL A 77 -0.35 6.93 2.90
N ALA A 78 -1.44 7.01 3.64
CA ALA A 78 -2.78 7.15 3.08
C ALA A 78 -2.92 8.43 2.25
N THR A 79 -2.47 9.57 2.78
CA THR A 79 -2.51 10.86 2.07
C THR A 79 -1.65 10.82 0.82
N TRP A 80 -0.46 10.23 0.89
CA TRP A 80 0.41 10.07 -0.28
C TRP A 80 -0.25 9.23 -1.36
N ASN A 81 -0.85 8.08 -0.99
CA ASN A 81 -1.55 7.21 -1.93
C ASN A 81 -2.75 7.91 -2.59
N ILE A 82 -3.53 8.67 -1.81
CA ILE A 82 -4.69 9.44 -2.31
C ILE A 82 -4.20 10.54 -3.25
N TYR A 83 -3.19 11.31 -2.85
CA TYR A 83 -2.61 12.38 -3.68
C TYR A 83 -2.11 11.83 -5.02
N ARG A 84 -1.40 10.70 -5.00
CA ARG A 84 -0.91 10.01 -6.20
C ARG A 84 -2.04 9.57 -7.12
N TYR A 85 -3.15 9.10 -6.56
CA TYR A 85 -4.32 8.68 -7.34
C TYR A 85 -5.07 9.86 -7.99
N ILE A 86 -5.21 10.99 -7.27
CA ILE A 86 -5.92 12.18 -7.77
C ILE A 86 -5.07 12.96 -8.78
N MET A 87 -3.76 13.01 -8.57
CA MET A 87 -2.85 13.80 -9.41
C MET A 87 -2.43 13.06 -10.70
N VAL A 88 -3.04 11.91 -11.01
CA VAL A 88 -2.86 11.25 -12.30
C VAL A 88 -3.44 12.14 -13.41
N PRO A 89 -2.63 12.57 -14.39
CA PRO A 89 -3.15 13.36 -15.51
C PRO A 89 -4.18 12.53 -16.30
N SER A 90 -5.30 13.15 -16.65
CA SER A 90 -6.47 12.49 -17.26
C SER A 90 -6.23 11.87 -18.66
N GLY A 91 -5.00 11.96 -19.19
CA GLY A 91 -4.57 11.32 -20.43
C GLY A 91 -3.75 10.03 -20.25
N ASN A 92 -3.35 9.68 -19.02
CA ASN A 92 -2.58 8.47 -18.75
C ASN A 92 -3.49 7.24 -18.63
N LEU A 93 -2.96 6.06 -19.02
CA LEU A 93 -3.67 4.77 -18.91
C LEU A 93 -3.85 4.28 -17.44
N GLY A 94 -3.42 5.06 -16.46
CA GLY A 94 -3.46 4.76 -15.02
C GLY A 94 -2.36 5.46 -14.24
N VAL A 95 -2.15 5.05 -12.97
CA VAL A 95 -1.03 5.51 -12.13
C VAL A 95 0.33 5.10 -12.73
N PHE A 96 0.34 4.01 -13.50
CA PHE A 96 1.52 3.53 -14.23
C PHE A 96 1.26 3.65 -15.74
N ASP A 97 2.02 4.51 -16.41
CA ASP A 97 1.97 4.67 -17.87
C ASP A 97 3.13 3.90 -18.55
N PRO A 98 2.85 3.07 -19.57
CA PRO A 98 3.90 2.30 -20.27
C PRO A 98 4.94 3.17 -20.97
N THR A 99 4.62 4.42 -21.32
CA THR A 99 5.56 5.34 -21.98
C THR A 99 6.55 5.97 -21.01
N GLU A 100 6.14 6.20 -19.76
CA GLU A 100 6.96 6.81 -18.71
C GLU A 100 7.80 5.78 -17.94
N ILE A 101 7.29 4.54 -17.79
CA ILE A 101 7.91 3.52 -16.94
C ILE A 101 9.21 2.92 -17.50
N HIS A 102 9.44 3.04 -18.82
CA HIS A 102 10.68 2.58 -19.45
C HIS A 102 11.86 3.51 -19.16
N ASN A 103 11.61 4.73 -18.67
CA ASN A 103 12.68 5.60 -18.22
C ASN A 103 13.27 5.04 -16.92
N ARG A 104 14.54 4.61 -16.97
CA ARG A 104 15.27 4.00 -15.84
C ARG A 104 15.20 4.84 -14.56
N GLY A 105 15.08 6.17 -14.66
CA GLY A 105 14.90 7.05 -13.50
C GLY A 105 13.55 6.88 -12.80
N GLN A 106 12.46 6.79 -13.56
CA GLN A 106 11.11 6.64 -13.02
C GLN A 106 10.91 5.23 -12.43
N LEU A 107 11.40 4.19 -13.11
CA LEU A 107 11.33 2.81 -12.61
C LEU A 107 11.98 2.67 -11.22
N LYS A 108 13.19 3.21 -11.04
CA LYS A 108 13.88 3.20 -9.74
C LYS A 108 13.12 3.99 -8.67
N SER A 109 12.47 5.10 -9.04
CA SER A 109 11.62 5.85 -8.12
C SER A 109 10.42 5.04 -7.65
N HIS A 110 9.72 4.37 -8.57
CA HIS A 110 8.58 3.50 -8.24
C HIS A 110 8.97 2.30 -7.39
N MET A 111 10.12 1.67 -7.68
CA MET A 111 10.65 0.59 -6.83
C MET A 111 10.99 1.09 -5.42
N LYS A 112 11.63 2.25 -5.31
CA LYS A 112 11.94 2.86 -4.01
C LYS A 112 10.67 3.16 -3.21
N GLU A 113 9.64 3.70 -3.87
CA GLU A 113 8.33 3.95 -3.25
C GLU A 113 7.69 2.65 -2.74
N ALA A 114 7.68 1.58 -3.56
CA ALA A 114 7.17 0.27 -3.17
C ALA A 114 7.95 -0.34 -1.99
N MET A 115 9.28 -0.19 -1.95
CA MET A 115 10.11 -0.64 -0.83
C MET A 115 9.82 0.14 0.46
N ILE A 116 9.64 1.47 0.37
CA ILE A 116 9.28 2.30 1.53
C ILE A 116 7.91 1.88 2.07
N LYS A 117 6.93 1.68 1.18
CA LYS A 117 5.61 1.16 1.56
C LYS A 117 5.71 -0.19 2.24
N LEU A 118 6.49 -1.13 1.71
CA LEU A 118 6.70 -2.44 2.32
C LEU A 118 7.24 -2.32 3.75
N GLY A 119 8.30 -1.52 3.94
CA GLY A 119 8.89 -1.29 5.26
C GLY A 119 7.90 -0.67 6.25
N PHE A 120 7.07 0.27 5.78
CA PHE A 120 6.03 0.89 6.58
C PHE A 120 4.95 -0.11 7.03
N HIS A 121 4.42 -0.92 6.10
CA HIS A 121 3.40 -1.92 6.45
C HIS A 121 3.96 -2.98 7.40
N LEU A 122 5.22 -3.38 7.23
CA LEU A 122 5.89 -4.32 8.13
C LEU A 122 6.04 -3.76 9.55
N LEU A 123 6.37 -2.47 9.69
CA LEU A 123 6.39 -1.79 10.98
C LEU A 123 4.98 -1.71 11.60
N CYS A 124 3.97 -1.35 10.80
CA CYS A 124 2.58 -1.30 11.25
C CYS A 124 2.06 -2.68 11.67
N PHE A 125 2.50 -3.75 11.01
CA PHE A 125 2.14 -5.12 11.37
C PHE A 125 2.53 -5.45 12.82
N PHE A 126 3.77 -5.12 13.23
CA PHE A 126 4.19 -5.35 14.62
C PHE A 126 3.42 -4.49 15.62
N ILE A 127 3.09 -3.25 15.25
CA ILE A 127 2.27 -2.36 16.10
C ILE A 127 0.86 -2.92 16.26
N TYR A 128 0.20 -3.34 15.17
CA TYR A 128 -1.13 -3.95 15.23
C TYR A 128 -1.12 -5.25 16.03
N LEU A 129 -0.08 -6.06 15.89
CA LEU A 129 0.08 -7.30 16.66
C LEU A 129 0.18 -7.00 18.16
N TYR A 130 1.00 -6.01 18.54
CA TYR A 130 1.13 -5.59 19.94
C TYR A 130 -0.19 -5.03 20.49
N SER A 131 -0.87 -4.15 19.75
CA SER A 131 -2.16 -3.58 20.14
C SER A 131 -3.26 -4.63 20.25
N MET A 132 -3.27 -5.64 19.37
CA MET A 132 -4.19 -6.76 19.45
C MET A 132 -3.99 -7.56 20.75
N ILE A 133 -2.74 -7.89 21.09
CA ILE A 133 -2.43 -8.65 22.31
C ILE A 133 -2.86 -7.86 23.54
N LEU A 134 -2.57 -6.55 23.60
CA LEU A 134 -3.01 -5.71 24.71
C LEU A 134 -4.54 -5.65 24.82
N ALA A 135 -5.24 -5.47 23.69
CA ALA A 135 -6.70 -5.46 23.68
C ALA A 135 -7.27 -6.80 24.16
N LEU A 136 -6.66 -7.92 23.80
CA LEU A 136 -7.10 -9.26 24.22
C LEU A 136 -6.80 -9.56 25.70
N ILE A 137 -5.74 -8.98 26.27
CA ILE A 137 -5.42 -9.12 27.70
C ILE A 137 -6.32 -8.24 28.56
N ASN A 138 -6.76 -7.10 28.01
CA ASN A 138 -7.56 -6.11 28.72
C ASN A 138 -9.08 -6.28 28.52
N ASP A 139 -9.50 -7.09 27.53
CA ASP A 139 -10.84 -7.68 27.40
C ASP A 139 -11.02 -8.83 28.41
#